data_AF-A0A2N8NZN8-F1
#
_entry.id   AF-A0A2N8NZN8-F1
#
_cell.length_a   1.000
_cell.length_b   1.000
_cell.length_c   1.000
_cell.angle_alpha   90.00
_cell.angle_beta   90.00
_cell.angle_gamma   90.00
#
_symmetry.space_group_name_H-M   'P 1'
#
loop_
_entity.id
_entity.type
_entity.pdbx_description
1 polymer ?
#
loop_
_entity_poly.entity_id
_entity_poly.type
_entity_poly.pdbx_seq_one_letter_code
_entity_poly.pdbx_strand_id
1 'polypeptide(L)'
;MSHQDEPRHLLVRARGDRSPLYTSDAGFYGDPDGFTTGVPIDDPDLSFPGGLAHGLATWSAARPPGGFTSRPELRKHVEKGLELAQALAKHLGPVWVVRYWDEKHGTMKFVCWGCQRLHWTLDAHGSPPHPVHIIVEGEYKWGPLRAEGFGDFAPDDPAAALGLSDDLIDDLYKWSADFDASMNLYLEERDPERDDVRRRELDHRGEKLTERIARELTPGRTVTYGGLA
;
A
#
# COMPACT_ATOMS: atom_id res chain seq x y z
N MET A 1 14.43 -10.20 -20.26
CA MET A 1 13.58 -10.00 -19.08
C MET A 1 13.82 -11.21 -18.19
N SER A 2 14.51 -11.00 -17.07
CA SER A 2 14.86 -12.08 -16.15
C SER A 2 13.59 -12.55 -15.45
N HIS A 3 13.43 -13.84 -15.19
CA HIS A 3 12.35 -14.39 -14.36
C HIS A 3 12.34 -13.84 -12.92
N GLN A 4 13.24 -12.91 -12.57
CA GLN A 4 13.36 -12.26 -11.27
C GLN A 4 12.48 -11.00 -11.10
N ASP A 5 11.84 -10.50 -12.16
CA ASP A 5 11.01 -9.27 -12.09
C ASP A 5 9.49 -9.56 -11.98
N GLU A 6 9.07 -10.83 -12.04
CA GLU A 6 7.66 -11.16 -11.84
C GLU A 6 7.30 -11.15 -10.35
N PRO A 7 6.23 -10.43 -9.95
CA PRO A 7 5.84 -10.35 -8.55
C PRO A 7 5.43 -11.73 -8.03
N ARG A 8 5.82 -12.04 -6.79
CA ARG A 8 5.57 -13.35 -6.17
C ARG A 8 4.08 -13.51 -5.88
N HIS A 9 3.53 -14.71 -6.09
CA HIS A 9 2.11 -14.97 -5.87
C HIS A 9 1.83 -15.62 -4.52
N LEU A 10 0.83 -15.11 -3.82
CA LEU A 10 0.39 -15.62 -2.53
C LEU A 10 -1.14 -15.72 -2.47
N LEU A 11 -1.65 -16.88 -2.06
CA LEU A 11 -3.06 -17.12 -1.78
C LEU A 11 -3.29 -17.19 -0.26
N VAL A 12 -4.26 -16.42 0.21
CA VAL A 12 -4.80 -16.48 1.57
C VAL A 12 -6.06 -17.34 1.56
N ARG A 13 -6.01 -18.49 2.22
CA ARG A 13 -7.13 -19.44 2.30
C ARG A 13 -7.12 -20.19 3.64
N ALA A 14 -8.19 -20.06 4.41
CA ALA A 14 -8.36 -20.87 5.61
C ALA A 14 -8.68 -22.33 5.24
N ARG A 15 -7.88 -23.28 5.75
CA ARG A 15 -8.18 -24.71 5.68
C ARG A 15 -8.30 -25.38 7.05
N GLY A 16 -8.16 -24.62 8.14
CA GLY A 16 -8.08 -25.17 9.51
C GLY A 16 -6.65 -25.57 9.90
N ASP A 17 -5.67 -25.13 9.12
CA ASP A 17 -4.25 -25.40 9.27
C ASP A 17 -3.51 -24.29 10.01
N ARG A 18 -2.23 -24.54 10.33
CA ARG A 18 -1.38 -23.59 11.08
C ARG A 18 -1.00 -22.35 10.29
N SER A 19 -0.96 -22.44 8.95
CA SER A 19 -0.71 -21.30 8.07
C SER A 19 -1.76 -21.29 6.95
N PRO A 20 -2.54 -20.21 6.81
CA PRO A 20 -3.50 -20.07 5.71
C PRO A 20 -2.85 -19.60 4.40
N LEU A 21 -1.52 -19.64 4.28
CA LEU A 21 -0.78 -19.04 3.18
C LEU A 21 -0.27 -20.12 2.23
N TYR A 22 -0.49 -19.89 0.94
CA TYR A 22 -0.08 -20.81 -0.12
C TYR A 22 0.56 -20.05 -1.27
N THR A 23 1.59 -20.61 -1.88
CA THR A 23 2.23 -20.06 -3.07
C THR A 23 2.12 -21.04 -4.24
N SER A 24 2.44 -20.56 -5.43
CA SER A 24 2.43 -21.32 -6.67
C SER A 24 3.50 -20.81 -7.61
N ASP A 25 4.11 -21.74 -8.35
CA ASP A 25 4.93 -21.42 -9.52
C ASP A 25 4.07 -21.21 -10.78
N ALA A 26 2.77 -21.53 -10.71
CA ALA A 26 1.82 -21.18 -11.75
C ALA A 26 1.60 -19.67 -11.65
N GLY A 27 2.23 -18.90 -12.54
CA GLY A 27 2.21 -17.43 -12.55
C GLY A 27 0.80 -16.81 -12.69
N PHE A 28 0.64 -15.79 -13.53
CA PHE A 28 -0.58 -14.96 -13.56
C PHE A 28 -1.91 -15.71 -13.73
N TYR A 29 -1.93 -16.88 -14.37
CA TYR A 29 -3.14 -17.69 -14.62
C TYR A 29 -3.31 -18.89 -13.67
N GLY A 30 -2.59 -18.92 -12.54
CA GLY A 30 -2.74 -19.98 -11.55
C GLY A 30 -4.20 -20.14 -11.08
N ASP A 31 -4.77 -21.31 -11.33
CA ASP A 31 -6.06 -21.76 -10.78
C ASP A 31 -5.95 -21.93 -9.25
N PRO A 32 -7.05 -21.91 -8.45
CA PRO A 32 -6.97 -22.15 -7.00
C PRO A 32 -6.29 -23.47 -6.64
N ASP A 33 -6.35 -24.46 -7.52
CA ASP A 33 -5.69 -25.75 -7.36
C ASP A 33 -4.19 -25.72 -7.66
N GLY A 34 -3.68 -24.63 -8.25
CA GLY A 34 -2.25 -24.39 -8.45
C GLY A 34 -1.50 -23.94 -7.18
N PHE A 35 -2.22 -23.38 -6.20
CA PHE A 35 -1.65 -22.93 -4.92
C PHE A 35 -1.57 -24.09 -3.92
N THR A 36 -0.58 -24.96 -4.11
CA THR A 36 -0.41 -26.21 -3.35
C THR A 36 0.70 -26.14 -2.32
N THR A 37 1.68 -25.25 -2.50
CA THR A 37 2.83 -25.11 -1.61
C THR A 37 2.47 -24.23 -0.43
N GLY A 38 2.39 -24.80 0.77
CA GLY A 38 2.13 -24.04 2.00
C GLY A 38 3.33 -23.15 2.35
N VAL A 39 3.05 -21.90 2.68
CA VAL A 39 4.05 -20.92 3.13
C VAL A 39 3.96 -20.78 4.65
N PRO A 40 5.05 -20.95 5.41
CA PRO A 40 5.03 -20.77 6.86
C PRO A 40 4.60 -19.36 7.24
N ILE A 41 3.87 -19.24 8.36
CA ILE A 41 3.39 -17.93 8.82
C ILE A 41 4.48 -17.10 9.52
N ASP A 42 5.59 -17.75 9.82
CA ASP A 42 6.82 -17.21 10.39
C ASP A 42 7.93 -17.11 9.34
N ASP A 43 7.58 -17.18 8.05
CA ASP A 43 8.54 -17.04 6.95
C ASP A 43 9.25 -15.67 7.05
N PRO A 44 10.59 -15.65 7.20
CA PRO A 44 11.38 -14.43 7.27
C PRO A 44 11.18 -13.51 6.06
N ASP A 45 10.91 -14.07 4.87
CA ASP A 45 10.72 -13.29 3.63
C ASP A 45 9.45 -12.41 3.70
N LEU A 46 8.48 -12.75 4.56
CA LEU A 46 7.23 -12.00 4.70
C LEU A 46 7.27 -10.96 5.83
N SER A 47 8.12 -11.19 6.85
CA SER A 47 8.42 -10.23 7.94
C SER A 47 7.19 -9.48 8.46
N PHE A 48 6.20 -10.23 8.95
CA PHE A 48 4.89 -9.67 9.34
C PHE A 48 4.95 -8.71 10.53
N PRO A 49 4.11 -7.64 10.53
CA PRO A 49 3.95 -6.77 11.68
C PRO A 49 3.27 -7.51 12.85
N GLY A 50 3.61 -7.10 14.07
CA GLY A 50 3.19 -7.73 15.31
C GLY A 50 1.66 -7.80 15.46
N GLY A 51 1.08 -8.96 15.15
CA GLY A 51 -0.35 -9.25 15.25
C GLY A 51 -0.95 -9.86 13.98
N LEU A 52 -0.41 -9.55 12.79
CA LEU A 52 -0.96 -10.05 11.53
C LEU A 52 -0.77 -11.57 11.39
N ALA A 53 0.43 -12.07 11.67
CA ALA A 53 0.72 -13.51 11.68
C ALA A 53 -0.21 -14.26 12.66
N HIS A 54 -0.33 -13.76 13.89
CA HIS A 54 -1.21 -14.36 14.88
C HIS A 54 -2.68 -14.32 14.45
N GLY A 55 -3.15 -13.20 13.88
CA GLY A 55 -4.51 -13.05 13.38
C GLY A 55 -4.84 -14.04 12.26
N LEU A 56 -3.93 -14.21 11.29
CA LEU A 56 -4.04 -15.18 10.20
C LEU A 56 -4.08 -16.63 10.70
N ALA A 57 -3.18 -17.02 11.61
CA ALA A 57 -3.19 -18.36 12.21
C ALA A 57 -4.48 -18.65 12.98
N THR A 58 -4.87 -17.72 13.87
CA THR A 58 -6.09 -17.84 14.69
C THR A 58 -7.34 -17.90 13.80
N TRP A 59 -7.39 -17.07 12.75
CA TRP A 59 -8.48 -17.11 11.78
C TRP A 59 -8.55 -18.45 11.05
N SER A 60 -7.43 -18.97 10.53
CA SER A 60 -7.44 -20.29 9.86
C SER A 60 -7.92 -21.39 10.79
N ALA A 61 -7.39 -21.44 12.01
CA ALA A 61 -7.74 -22.44 13.02
C ALA A 61 -9.21 -22.36 13.48
N ALA A 62 -9.84 -21.18 13.38
CA ALA A 62 -11.25 -21.01 13.72
C ALA A 62 -12.21 -21.62 12.68
N ARG A 63 -11.71 -22.05 11.52
CA ARG A 63 -12.53 -22.72 10.50
C ARG A 63 -12.90 -24.14 10.97
N PRO A 64 -14.19 -24.49 11.08
CA PRO A 64 -14.60 -25.82 11.52
C PRO A 64 -14.13 -26.94 10.56
N PRO A 65 -13.79 -28.13 11.07
CA PRO A 65 -13.57 -29.31 10.25
C PRO A 65 -14.83 -29.61 9.42
N GLY A 66 -14.69 -29.69 8.09
CA GLY A 66 -15.83 -29.86 7.18
C GLY A 66 -16.54 -28.57 6.75
N GLY A 67 -16.12 -27.40 7.25
CA GLY A 67 -16.67 -26.10 6.88
C GLY A 67 -17.85 -25.64 7.73
N PHE A 68 -18.37 -24.45 7.44
CA PHE A 68 -19.45 -23.83 8.20
C PHE A 68 -20.83 -24.36 7.79
N THR A 69 -21.63 -24.77 8.77
CA THR A 69 -23.05 -25.12 8.58
C THR A 69 -23.97 -23.91 8.76
N SER A 70 -23.51 -22.90 9.51
CA SER A 70 -24.23 -21.65 9.80
C SER A 70 -23.80 -20.53 8.84
N ARG A 71 -24.77 -19.97 8.09
CA ARG A 71 -24.52 -18.83 7.17
C ARG A 71 -24.01 -17.58 7.90
N PRO A 72 -24.56 -17.17 9.06
CA PRO A 72 -24.01 -16.04 9.82
C PRO A 72 -22.56 -16.22 10.26
N GLU A 73 -22.19 -17.43 10.69
CA GLU A 73 -20.80 -17.72 11.11
C GLU A 73 -19.85 -17.70 9.93
N LEU A 74 -20.25 -18.29 8.79
CA LEU A 74 -19.49 -18.22 7.54
C LEU A 74 -19.26 -16.76 7.11
N ARG A 75 -20.29 -15.91 7.21
CA ARG A 75 -20.17 -14.50 6.86
C ARG A 75 -19.13 -13.79 7.73
N LYS A 76 -19.23 -13.94 9.06
CA LYS A 76 -18.27 -13.34 10.00
C LYS A 76 -16.84 -13.84 9.75
N HIS A 77 -16.68 -15.13 9.46
CA HIS A 77 -15.38 -15.72 9.16
C HIS A 77 -14.78 -15.16 7.86
N VAL A 78 -15.59 -15.02 6.80
CA VAL A 78 -15.15 -14.46 5.51
C VAL A 78 -14.85 -12.96 5.62
N GLU A 79 -15.65 -12.20 6.39
CA GLU A 79 -15.37 -10.79 6.68
C GLU A 79 -14.01 -10.64 7.37
N LYS A 80 -13.75 -11.48 8.39
CA LYS A 80 -12.46 -11.43 9.08
C LYS A 80 -11.28 -11.84 8.20
N GLY A 81 -11.47 -12.85 7.35
CA GLY A 81 -10.46 -13.29 6.39
C GLY A 81 -10.11 -12.21 5.37
N LEU A 82 -11.12 -11.46 4.90
CA LEU A 82 -10.91 -10.34 3.98
C LEU A 82 -10.10 -9.22 4.64
N GLU A 83 -10.44 -8.81 5.86
CA GLU A 83 -9.67 -7.79 6.60
C GLU A 83 -8.18 -8.18 6.72
N LEU A 84 -7.90 -9.44 7.06
CA LEU A 84 -6.54 -9.95 7.20
C LEU A 84 -5.81 -10.01 5.85
N ALA A 85 -6.50 -10.42 4.77
CA ALA A 85 -5.94 -10.45 3.43
C ALA A 85 -5.63 -9.03 2.90
N GLN A 86 -6.48 -8.04 3.21
CA GLN A 86 -6.26 -6.63 2.89
C GLN A 86 -5.05 -6.05 3.63
N ALA A 87 -4.95 -6.32 4.93
CA ALA A 87 -3.78 -5.91 5.72
C ALA A 87 -2.49 -6.56 5.21
N LEU A 88 -2.56 -7.84 4.84
CA LEU A 88 -1.45 -8.56 4.23
C LEU A 88 -1.02 -7.97 2.88
N ALA A 89 -1.97 -7.71 1.98
CA ALA A 89 -1.67 -7.10 0.68
C ALA A 89 -1.03 -5.72 0.85
N LYS A 90 -1.55 -4.88 1.76
CA LYS A 90 -0.97 -3.57 2.07
C LYS A 90 0.48 -3.69 2.53
N HIS A 91 0.75 -4.61 3.45
CA HIS A 91 2.10 -4.84 4.00
C HIS A 91 3.07 -5.36 2.94
N LEU A 92 2.67 -6.35 2.16
CA LEU A 92 3.57 -6.95 1.17
C LEU A 92 3.85 -6.02 -0.02
N GLY A 93 2.93 -5.10 -0.33
CA GLY A 93 3.13 -4.08 -1.36
C GLY A 93 3.26 -4.66 -2.78
N PRO A 94 3.90 -3.93 -3.71
CA PRO A 94 3.90 -4.26 -5.13
C PRO A 94 4.73 -5.49 -5.51
N VAL A 95 5.64 -5.94 -4.65
CA VAL A 95 6.48 -7.12 -4.89
C VAL A 95 5.71 -8.45 -4.77
N TRP A 96 4.50 -8.40 -4.21
CA TRP A 96 3.62 -9.56 -4.07
C TRP A 96 2.26 -9.32 -4.73
N VAL A 97 1.74 -10.37 -5.38
CA VAL A 97 0.36 -10.47 -5.82
C VAL A 97 -0.40 -11.32 -4.82
N VAL A 98 -1.24 -10.68 -4.00
CA VAL A 98 -2.08 -11.37 -3.01
C VAL A 98 -3.44 -11.70 -3.59
N ARG A 99 -3.87 -12.95 -3.40
CA ARG A 99 -5.22 -13.43 -3.69
C ARG A 99 -5.91 -13.89 -2.41
N TYR A 100 -7.23 -13.74 -2.38
CA TYR A 100 -8.07 -14.20 -1.29
C TYR A 100 -9.08 -15.24 -1.79
N TRP A 101 -9.19 -16.36 -1.06
CA TRP A 101 -10.25 -17.34 -1.25
C TRP A 101 -11.50 -16.95 -0.45
N ASP A 102 -12.51 -16.46 -1.17
CA ASP A 102 -13.82 -16.17 -0.61
C ASP A 102 -14.64 -17.47 -0.53
N GLU A 103 -14.59 -18.13 0.64
CA GLU A 103 -15.30 -19.40 0.88
C GLU A 103 -16.81 -19.29 0.71
N LYS A 104 -17.39 -18.11 0.98
CA LYS A 104 -18.84 -17.90 0.81
C LYS A 104 -19.27 -18.05 -0.64
N HIS A 105 -18.44 -17.62 -1.59
CA HIS A 105 -18.75 -17.69 -3.01
C HIS A 105 -17.97 -18.77 -3.76
N GLY A 106 -16.98 -19.41 -3.12
CA GLY A 106 -16.10 -20.40 -3.75
C GLY A 106 -15.24 -19.78 -4.86
N THR A 107 -14.82 -18.53 -4.68
CA THR A 107 -14.07 -17.77 -5.71
C THR A 107 -12.77 -17.25 -5.16
N MET A 108 -11.79 -17.13 -6.05
CA MET A 108 -10.51 -16.49 -5.77
C MET A 108 -10.47 -15.12 -6.42
N LYS A 109 -10.09 -14.08 -5.67
CA LYS A 109 -9.99 -12.70 -6.16
C LYS A 109 -8.66 -12.08 -5.78
N PHE A 110 -8.17 -11.15 -6.60
CA PHE A 110 -6.99 -10.35 -6.27
C PHE A 110 -7.33 -9.35 -5.19
N VAL A 111 -6.43 -9.16 -4.22
CA VAL A 111 -6.51 -8.11 -3.22
C VAL A 111 -5.52 -7.03 -3.62
N CYS A 112 -6.01 -5.84 -3.98
CA CYS A 112 -5.14 -4.74 -4.37
C CYS A 112 -4.37 -4.20 -3.14
N TRP A 113 -3.04 -4.11 -3.24
CA TRP A 113 -2.20 -3.60 -2.14
C TRP A 113 -2.38 -2.09 -1.90
N GLY A 114 -2.74 -1.33 -2.93
CA GLY A 114 -3.00 0.12 -2.82
C GLY A 114 -4.40 0.41 -2.29
N CYS A 115 -5.44 0.13 -3.08
CA CYS A 115 -6.82 0.48 -2.71
C CYS A 115 -7.50 -0.52 -1.75
N GLN A 116 -6.86 -1.66 -1.45
CA GLN A 116 -7.38 -2.72 -0.57
C GLN A 116 -8.69 -3.38 -1.03
N ARG A 117 -9.12 -3.17 -2.27
CA ARG A 117 -10.35 -3.79 -2.81
C ARG A 117 -10.06 -5.13 -3.47
N LEU A 118 -11.13 -5.91 -3.63
CA LEU A 118 -11.11 -7.15 -4.39
C LEU A 118 -11.33 -6.89 -5.87
N HIS A 119 -10.46 -7.46 -6.71
CA HIS A 119 -10.52 -7.36 -8.15
C HIS A 119 -10.54 -8.75 -8.81
N TRP A 120 -11.18 -8.82 -9.96
CA TRP A 120 -11.20 -10.02 -10.79
C TRP A 120 -9.93 -10.17 -11.64
N THR A 121 -9.28 -9.05 -11.96
CA THR A 121 -8.05 -9.00 -12.73
C THR A 121 -7.00 -8.18 -11.98
N LEU A 122 -5.72 -8.44 -12.26
CA LEU A 122 -4.59 -7.75 -11.61
C LEU A 122 -4.44 -6.30 -12.12
N ASP A 123 -4.77 -6.07 -13.38
CA ASP A 123 -4.63 -4.81 -14.12
C ASP A 123 -5.84 -3.88 -13.96
N ALA A 124 -6.69 -4.10 -12.97
CA ALA A 124 -7.91 -3.31 -12.76
C ALA A 124 -7.66 -1.80 -12.57
N HIS A 125 -6.41 -1.40 -12.32
CA HIS A 125 -5.97 -0.02 -12.16
C HIS A 125 -5.05 0.49 -13.29
N GLY A 126 -4.79 -0.30 -14.34
CA GLY A 126 -3.83 0.07 -15.41
C GLY A 126 -2.36 -0.11 -15.00
N SER A 127 -1.44 0.54 -15.72
CA SER A 127 0.02 0.45 -15.49
C SER A 127 0.70 1.83 -15.65
N PRO A 128 1.45 2.33 -14.66
CA PRO A 128 1.65 1.75 -13.33
C PRO A 128 0.38 1.88 -12.46
N PRO A 129 0.00 0.86 -11.67
CA PRO A 129 -1.29 0.85 -10.98
C PRO A 129 -1.36 1.85 -9.82
N HIS A 130 -0.24 2.05 -9.10
CA HIS A 130 -0.10 2.98 -7.98
C HIS A 130 1.36 3.47 -7.90
N PRO A 131 1.62 4.68 -7.37
CA PRO A 131 2.98 5.17 -7.20
C PRO A 131 3.77 4.33 -6.19
N VAL A 132 4.97 3.91 -6.57
CA VAL A 132 5.89 3.10 -5.75
C VAL A 132 7.06 3.94 -5.25
N HIS A 133 7.64 4.79 -6.10
CA HIS A 133 8.62 5.80 -5.71
C HIS A 133 7.94 7.18 -5.72
N ILE A 134 7.87 7.78 -4.55
CA ILE A 134 7.21 9.07 -4.31
C ILE A 134 8.27 10.10 -3.99
N ILE A 135 8.19 11.24 -4.63
CA ILE A 135 9.03 12.41 -4.41
C ILE A 135 8.17 13.47 -3.73
N VAL A 136 8.63 13.97 -2.58
CA VAL A 136 8.03 15.13 -1.92
C VAL A 136 8.77 16.36 -2.41
N GLU A 137 8.08 17.25 -3.13
CA GLU A 137 8.71 18.37 -3.82
C GLU A 137 7.81 19.61 -3.75
N GLY A 138 8.39 20.75 -3.38
CA GLY A 138 7.67 22.01 -3.35
C GLY A 138 7.86 22.72 -4.67
N GLU A 139 6.85 22.70 -5.54
CA GLU A 139 6.88 23.40 -6.82
C GLU A 139 5.70 24.37 -6.92
N TYR A 140 5.96 25.57 -7.44
CA TYR A 140 5.00 26.68 -7.40
C TYR A 140 3.74 26.33 -8.21
N LYS A 141 2.58 26.33 -7.54
CA LYS A 141 1.25 25.97 -8.08
C LYS A 141 1.05 24.50 -8.45
N TRP A 142 1.93 23.60 -8.01
CA TRP A 142 1.79 22.16 -8.23
C TRP A 142 1.54 21.38 -6.94
N GLY A 143 1.12 20.12 -7.10
CA GLY A 143 0.88 19.21 -5.98
C GLY A 143 2.18 18.86 -5.23
N PRO A 144 2.12 18.58 -3.92
CA PRO A 144 3.33 18.33 -3.12
C PRO A 144 3.99 16.98 -3.36
N LEU A 145 3.36 16.09 -4.12
CA LEU A 145 3.81 14.71 -4.37
C LEU A 145 3.93 14.43 -5.86
N ARG A 146 5.00 13.74 -6.23
CA ARG A 146 5.33 13.34 -7.61
C ARG A 146 5.74 11.87 -7.66
N ALA A 147 5.40 11.19 -8.74
CA ALA A 147 5.89 9.83 -9.01
C ALA A 147 6.06 9.56 -10.50
N GLU A 148 7.11 8.83 -10.87
CA GLU A 148 7.38 8.47 -12.26
C GLU A 148 6.23 7.63 -12.84
N GLY A 149 5.77 8.01 -14.04
CA GLY A 149 4.64 7.37 -14.71
C GLY A 149 3.25 7.68 -14.12
N PHE A 150 3.18 8.41 -13.00
CA PHE A 150 1.94 8.86 -12.37
C PHE A 150 1.75 10.38 -12.48
N GLY A 151 2.84 11.15 -12.45
CA GLY A 151 2.82 12.61 -12.48
C GLY A 151 2.72 13.22 -11.09
N ASP A 152 2.25 14.47 -11.03
CA ASP A 152 2.01 15.22 -9.80
C ASP A 152 0.60 14.94 -9.28
N PHE A 153 0.47 14.76 -7.97
CA PHE A 153 -0.79 14.37 -7.37
C PHE A 153 -0.98 14.89 -5.95
N ALA A 154 -2.23 14.87 -5.52
CA ALA A 154 -2.64 15.30 -4.19
C ALA A 154 -2.32 14.21 -3.13
N PRO A 155 -2.03 14.58 -1.88
CA PRO A 155 -1.75 13.62 -0.81
C PRO A 155 -2.92 12.66 -0.51
N ASP A 156 -4.15 13.08 -0.82
CA ASP A 156 -5.40 12.31 -0.67
C ASP A 156 -5.94 11.78 -2.00
N ASP A 157 -5.15 11.79 -3.09
CA ASP A 157 -5.60 11.28 -4.39
C ASP A 157 -5.99 9.79 -4.28
N PRO A 158 -7.27 9.44 -4.54
CA PRO A 158 -7.75 8.07 -4.43
C PRO A 158 -7.10 7.12 -5.44
N ALA A 159 -6.59 7.61 -6.57
CA ALA A 159 -5.83 6.81 -7.53
C ALA A 159 -4.43 6.44 -7.02
N ALA A 160 -3.80 7.33 -6.24
CA ALA A 160 -2.51 7.06 -5.61
C ALA A 160 -2.65 6.06 -4.46
N ALA A 161 -3.81 6.04 -3.78
CA ALA A 161 -4.16 5.10 -2.71
C ALA A 161 -3.06 5.02 -1.63
N LEU A 162 -2.60 6.19 -1.18
CA LEU A 162 -1.54 6.28 -0.18
C LEU A 162 -2.04 5.87 1.22
N GLY A 163 -3.27 6.26 1.56
CA GLY A 163 -3.86 5.98 2.87
C GLY A 163 -3.08 6.62 4.01
N LEU A 164 -2.61 7.85 3.79
CA LEU A 164 -1.97 8.69 4.80
C LEU A 164 -2.97 9.13 5.86
N SER A 165 -2.48 9.45 7.06
CA SER A 165 -3.28 10.06 8.11
C SER A 165 -3.78 11.47 7.72
N ASP A 166 -4.98 11.83 8.19
CA ASP A 166 -5.59 13.15 7.92
C ASP A 166 -4.65 14.29 8.36
N ASP A 167 -4.01 14.17 9.53
CA ASP A 167 -3.05 15.15 10.03
C ASP A 167 -1.84 15.34 9.08
N LEU A 168 -1.34 14.25 8.48
CA LEU A 168 -0.22 14.32 7.53
C LEU A 168 -0.66 14.90 6.18
N ILE A 169 -1.88 14.60 5.75
CA ILE A 169 -2.49 15.19 4.55
C ILE A 169 -2.60 16.72 4.74
N ASP A 170 -3.14 17.17 5.86
CA ASP A 170 -3.27 18.60 6.19
C ASP A 170 -1.91 19.31 6.26
N ASP A 171 -0.91 18.67 6.88
CA ASP A 171 0.44 19.22 6.97
C ASP A 171 1.11 19.36 5.59
N LEU A 172 0.90 18.41 4.67
CA LEU A 172 1.39 18.47 3.29
C LEU A 172 0.75 19.60 2.50
N TYR A 173 -0.58 19.74 2.61
CA TYR A 173 -1.31 20.84 1.98
C TYR A 173 -0.85 22.20 2.51
N LYS A 174 -0.68 22.31 3.83
CA LYS A 174 -0.19 23.54 4.45
C LYS A 174 1.22 23.89 3.99
N TRP A 175 2.13 22.91 3.94
CA TRP A 175 3.50 23.13 3.47
C TRP A 175 3.55 23.60 2.01
N SER A 176 2.78 22.97 1.11
CA SER A 176 2.66 23.41 -0.28
C SER A 176 2.08 24.83 -0.41
N ALA A 177 1.02 25.14 0.35
CA ALA A 177 0.43 26.48 0.37
C ALA A 177 1.40 27.55 0.91
N ASP A 178 2.18 27.23 1.95
CA ASP A 178 3.18 28.13 2.51
C ASP A 178 4.32 28.39 1.50
N PHE A 179 4.72 27.38 0.72
CA PHE A 179 5.69 27.54 -0.36
C PHE A 179 5.16 28.48 -1.45
N ASP A 180 3.92 28.26 -1.89
CA ASP A 180 3.23 29.13 -2.84
C ASP A 180 3.14 30.59 -2.35
N ALA A 181 2.83 30.79 -1.08
CA ALA A 181 2.77 32.12 -0.47
C ALA A 181 4.16 32.77 -0.42
N SER A 182 5.20 32.01 -0.06
CA SER A 182 6.58 32.52 -0.02
C SER A 182 7.07 32.95 -1.40
N MET A 183 6.77 32.17 -2.44
CA MET A 183 7.12 32.51 -3.82
C MET A 183 6.44 33.80 -4.30
N ASN A 184 5.15 33.99 -3.97
CA ASN A 184 4.46 35.25 -4.27
C ASN A 184 5.11 36.44 -3.55
N LEU A 185 5.44 36.29 -2.28
CA LEU A 185 6.08 37.35 -1.51
C LEU A 185 7.48 37.68 -2.04
N TYR A 186 8.25 36.68 -2.47
CA TYR A 186 9.55 36.92 -3.12
C TYR A 186 9.40 37.72 -4.43
N LEU A 187 8.38 37.40 -5.24
CA LEU A 187 8.11 38.13 -6.49
C LEU A 187 7.77 39.61 -6.25
N GLU A 188 7.15 39.92 -5.11
CA GLU A 188 6.80 41.29 -4.68
C GLU A 188 7.98 42.04 -4.06
N GLU A 189 8.61 41.46 -3.03
CA GLU A 189 9.66 42.14 -2.24
C GLU A 189 11.01 42.17 -2.95
N ARG A 190 11.32 41.13 -3.75
CA ARG A 190 12.62 40.90 -4.40
C ARG A 190 13.81 40.95 -3.42
N ASP A 191 13.59 40.52 -2.18
CA ASP A 191 14.60 40.46 -1.12
C ASP A 191 15.17 39.03 -1.01
N PRO A 192 16.38 38.77 -1.53
CA PRO A 192 16.96 37.42 -1.54
C PRO A 192 17.37 36.94 -0.14
N GLU A 193 17.78 37.82 0.78
CA GLU A 193 18.21 37.40 2.11
C GLU A 193 17.03 36.91 2.95
N ARG A 194 15.89 37.60 2.84
CA ARG A 194 14.64 37.17 3.49
C ARG A 194 14.05 35.92 2.84
N ASP A 195 14.18 35.76 1.53
CA ASP A 195 13.75 34.55 0.83
C ASP A 195 14.58 33.34 1.27
N ASP A 196 15.91 33.48 1.35
CA ASP A 196 16.81 32.40 1.79
C ASP A 196 16.49 31.89 3.21
N VAL A 197 16.05 32.75 4.12
CA VAL A 197 15.61 32.33 5.46
C VAL A 197 14.31 31.53 5.38
N ARG A 198 13.32 32.02 4.62
CA ARG A 198 12.03 31.34 4.42
C ARG A 198 12.18 29.99 3.73
N ARG A 199 13.00 29.92 2.67
CA ARG A 199 13.29 28.68 1.94
C ARG A 199 13.93 27.63 2.85
N ARG A 200 14.91 28.01 3.69
CA ARG A 200 15.53 27.05 4.63
C ARG A 200 14.54 26.47 5.64
N GLU A 201 13.59 27.26 6.12
CA GLU A 201 12.53 26.74 7.01
C GLU A 201 11.61 25.76 6.28
N LEU A 202 11.18 26.10 5.05
CA LEU A 202 10.33 25.25 4.21
C LEU A 202 11.03 23.94 3.81
N ASP A 203 12.32 24.01 3.53
CA ASP A 203 13.15 22.86 3.16
C ASP A 203 13.23 21.84 4.31
N HIS A 204 13.55 22.32 5.52
CA HIS A 204 13.55 21.49 6.74
C HIS A 204 12.19 20.89 7.07
N ARG A 205 11.10 21.62 6.80
CA ARG A 205 9.74 21.09 6.93
C ARG A 205 9.46 19.99 5.89
N GLY A 206 9.89 20.19 4.65
CA GLY A 206 9.77 19.21 3.56
C GLY A 206 10.51 17.91 3.87
N GLU A 207 11.74 17.98 4.39
CA GLU A 207 12.50 16.81 4.84
C GLU A 207 11.75 16.02 5.93
N LYS A 208 11.25 16.71 6.95
CA LYS A 208 10.48 16.07 8.03
C LYS A 208 9.18 15.43 7.55
N LEU A 209 8.49 16.04 6.60
CA LEU A 209 7.29 15.46 5.99
C LEU A 209 7.65 14.21 5.19
N THR A 210 8.74 14.25 4.44
CA THR A 210 9.28 13.09 3.71
C THR A 210 9.51 11.90 4.64
N GLU A 211 10.17 12.13 5.78
CA GLU A 211 10.39 11.06 6.77
C GLU A 211 9.08 10.51 7.37
N ARG A 212 8.09 11.37 7.63
CA ARG A 212 6.78 10.95 8.14
C ARG A 212 6.04 10.09 7.12
N ILE A 213 5.98 10.53 5.86
CA ILE A 213 5.38 9.78 4.77
C ILE A 213 6.09 8.43 4.62
N ALA A 214 7.42 8.40 4.63
CA ALA A 214 8.17 7.16 4.55
C ALA A 214 7.75 6.16 5.65
N ARG A 215 7.60 6.61 6.90
CA ARG A 215 7.15 5.75 8.00
C ARG A 215 5.73 5.20 7.81
N GLU A 216 4.81 6.00 7.28
CA GLU A 216 3.42 5.56 7.05
C GLU A 216 3.26 4.66 5.82
N LEU A 217 4.12 4.83 4.81
CA LEU A 217 4.04 4.11 3.54
C LEU A 217 4.95 2.87 3.46
N THR A 218 5.89 2.70 4.39
CA THR A 218 6.64 1.45 4.50
C THR A 218 5.83 0.35 5.18
N PRO A 219 6.00 -0.92 4.78
CA PRO A 219 6.85 -1.40 3.68
C PRO A 219 6.20 -1.29 2.28
N GLY A 220 7.02 -1.31 1.22
CA GLY A 220 6.55 -1.45 -0.16
C GLY A 220 6.54 -0.18 -1.02
N ARG A 221 6.79 0.99 -0.44
CA ARG A 221 7.01 2.25 -1.17
C ARG A 221 8.29 2.92 -0.71
N THR A 222 8.93 3.66 -1.62
CA THR A 222 10.10 4.50 -1.35
C THR A 222 9.68 5.96 -1.42
N VAL A 223 10.16 6.77 -0.49
CA VAL A 223 9.85 8.19 -0.43
C VAL A 223 11.16 8.97 -0.35
N THR A 224 11.34 9.96 -1.20
CA THR A 224 12.53 10.81 -1.25
C THR A 224 12.14 12.29 -1.25
N TYR A 225 12.99 13.12 -0.67
CA TYR A 225 12.80 14.56 -0.73
C TYR A 225 13.41 15.12 -2.02
N GLY A 226 12.63 15.85 -2.81
CA GLY A 226 13.03 16.48 -4.07
C GLY A 226 13.53 17.92 -3.92
N GLY A 227 13.29 18.54 -2.76
CA GLY A 227 13.65 19.93 -2.51
C GLY A 227 12.51 20.91 -2.81
N LEU A 228 12.91 22.16 -3.04
CA LEU A 228 12.05 23.27 -3.44
C LEU A 228 12.47 23.76 -4.84
N ALA A 229 11.56 23.74 -5.80
CA ALA A 229 11.76 24.10 -7.20
C ALA A 229 11.31 25.55 -7.50
#